data_AF-A0A168MMY1-F1
#
_entry.id   AF-A0A168MMY1-F1
#
_cell.length_a   1.000
_cell.length_b   1.000
_cell.length_c   1.000
_cell.angle_alpha   90.00
_cell.angle_beta   90.00
_cell.angle_gamma   90.00
#
_symmetry.space_group_name_H-M   'P 1'
#
loop_
_entity.id
_entity.type
_entity.pdbx_description
1 polymer ?
#
loop_
_entity_poly.entity_id
_entity_poly.type
_entity_poly.pdbx_seq_one_letter_code
_entity_poly.pdbx_strand_id
1 'polypeptide(L)' 'MTAIVIISAILIVLLEGIFLIKKSMWKEFLCTAFLLIISLFFQIGKGLGIPGPIDLIESLFKPIGETFLNRL' A
#
# COMPACT_ATOMS: atom_id res chain seq x y z
N MET A 1 5.68 12.22 -1.99
CA MET A 1 5.43 10.76 -1.85
C MET A 1 4.22 10.29 -2.64
N THR A 2 3.06 10.92 -2.52
CA THR A 2 1.82 10.59 -3.28
C THR A 2 2.03 10.55 -4.80
N ALA A 3 2.70 11.56 -5.38
CA ALA A 3 2.97 11.61 -6.82
C ALA A 3 3.77 10.42 -7.34
N ILE A 4 4.75 9.93 -6.56
CA ILE A 4 5.58 8.79 -6.93
C ILE A 4 4.74 7.52 -7.00
N VAL A 5 3.82 7.33 -6.04
CA VAL A 5 2.91 6.17 -5.98
C VAL A 5 1.93 6.16 -7.15
N ILE A 6 1.43 7.33 -7.56
CA ILE A 6 0.55 7.45 -8.72
C ILE A 6 1.31 7.12 -10.01
N ILE A 7 2.53 7.66 -10.17
CA ILE A 7 3.36 7.39 -11.35
C ILE A 7 3.74 5.91 -11.44
N SER A 8 4.13 5.29 -10.33
CA SER A 8 4.46 3.86 -10.32
C SER A 8 3.24 2.99 -10.60
N ALA A 9 2.06 3.33 -10.06
CA ALA A 9 0.82 2.62 -10.38
C ALA A 9 0.50 2.65 -11.88
N ILE A 10 0.65 3.82 -12.53
CA ILE A 10 0.46 3.95 -13.98
C ILE A 10 1.47 3.08 -14.73
N LEU A 11 2.73 3.09 -14.29
CA LEU A 11 3.80 2.31 -14.93
C LEU A 11 3.54 0.80 -14.84
N ILE A 12 3.07 0.32 -13.69
CA ILE A 12 2.71 -1.09 -13.46
C ILE A 12 1.54 -1.49 -14.38
N VAL A 13 0.50 -0.66 -14.48
CA VAL A 13 -0.63 -0.94 -15.38
C VAL A 13 -0.18 -0.98 -16.84
N LEU A 14 0.73 -0.08 -17.24
CA LEU A 14 1.22 -0.04 -18.62
C LEU A 14 2.09 -1.25 -18.96
N LEU A 15 3.04 -1.62 -18.09
CA LEU A 15 3.95 -2.73 -18.35
C LEU A 15 3.29 -4.09 -18.13
N GLU A 16 2.72 -4.30 -16.93
CA GLU A 16 2.14 -5.59 -16.57
C GLU A 16 0.73 -5.75 -17.12
N GLY A 17 -0.11 -4.72 -17.07
CA GLY A 17 -1.50 -4.82 -17.52
C GLY A 17 -1.60 -5.20 -19.00
N ILE A 18 -0.82 -4.54 -19.86
CA ILE A 18 -0.78 -4.85 -21.31
C ILE A 18 -0.25 -6.26 -21.54
N PHE A 19 0.82 -6.65 -20.84
CA PHE A 19 1.43 -7.97 -21.00
C PHE A 19 0.50 -9.10 -20.53
N LEU A 20 -0.17 -8.92 -19.40
CA LEU A 20 -1.10 -9.88 -18.79
C LEU A 20 -2.35 -10.08 -19.65
N ILE A 21 -2.90 -9.00 -20.22
CA ILE A 21 -4.03 -9.08 -21.17
C ILE A 21 -3.61 -9.83 -22.42
N LYS A 22 -2.43 -9.52 -22.99
CA LYS A 22 -1.91 -10.19 -24.18
C LYS A 22 -1.69 -11.69 -23.96
N LYS A 23 -1.34 -12.10 -22.73
CA LYS A 23 -1.09 -13.49 -22.37
C LYS A 23 -2.35 -14.22 -21.87
N SER A 24 -3.53 -13.57 -21.87
CA SER A 24 -4.80 -14.09 -21.35
C SER A 24 -4.70 -14.57 -19.89
N MET A 25 -3.83 -13.92 -19.12
CA MET A 25 -3.54 -14.24 -17.72
C MET A 25 -4.47 -13.45 -16.80
N TRP A 26 -5.77 -13.77 -16.90
CA TRP A 26 -6.85 -13.02 -16.23
C TRP A 26 -6.78 -13.07 -14.71
N LYS A 27 -6.30 -14.18 -14.14
CA LYS A 27 -6.19 -14.35 -12.69
C LYS A 27 -5.09 -13.46 -12.11
N GLU A 28 -3.92 -13.43 -12.76
CA GLU A 28 -2.84 -12.52 -12.37
C GLU A 28 -3.24 -11.08 -12.57
N PHE A 29 -3.91 -10.74 -13.68
CA PHE A 29 -4.43 -9.39 -13.92
C PHE A 29 -5.37 -8.93 -12.81
N LEU A 30 -6.30 -9.80 -12.37
CA LEU A 30 -7.20 -9.49 -11.26
C LEU A 30 -6.43 -9.25 -9.95
N CYS A 31 -5.40 -10.07 -9.70
CA CYS A 31 -4.57 -9.95 -8.51
C CYS A 31 -3.78 -8.63 -8.49
N THR A 32 -3.11 -8.30 -9.60
CA THR A 32 -2.37 -7.04 -9.76
C THR A 32 -3.30 -5.84 -9.63
N ALA A 33 -4.48 -5.88 -10.26
CA ALA A 33 -5.49 -4.83 -10.14
C ALA A 33 -5.96 -4.65 -8.69
N PHE A 34 -6.21 -5.76 -7.97
CA PHE A 34 -6.64 -5.72 -6.58
C PHE A 34 -5.57 -5.11 -5.65
N LEU A 35 -4.31 -5.51 -5.83
CA LEU A 35 -3.18 -4.95 -5.09
C LEU A 35 -3.01 -3.46 -5.35
N LEU A 36 -3.15 -3.02 -6.61
CA LEU A 36 -3.10 -1.61 -6.98
C LEU A 36 -4.22 -0.79 -6.32
N ILE A 37 -5.45 -1.32 -6.31
CA ILE A 37 -6.58 -0.66 -5.66
C ILE A 37 -6.32 -0.50 -4.16
N ILE A 38 -5.84 -1.53 -3.48
CA ILE A 38 -5.50 -1.47 -2.04
C ILE A 38 -4.41 -0.42 -1.79
N SER A 39 -3.36 -0.41 -2.62
CA SER A 39 -2.27 0.55 -2.50
C SER A 39 -2.76 1.99 -2.64
N LEU A 40 -3.60 2.26 -3.64
CA LEU A 40 -4.21 3.58 -3.84
C LEU A 40 -5.13 3.96 -2.69
N PHE A 41 -5.92 3.02 -2.17
CA PHE A 41 -6.79 3.24 -1.03
C PHE A 41 -6.00 3.66 0.22
N PHE A 42 -4.89 2.99 0.52
CA PHE A 42 -4.00 3.38 1.63
C PHE A 42 -3.36 4.75 1.40
N GLN A 43 -2.95 5.05 0.16
CA GLN A 43 -2.34 6.34 -0.18
C GLN A 43 -3.34 7.50 -0.02
N ILE A 44 -4.60 7.30 -0.43
CA ILE A 44 -5.69 8.26 -0.28
C ILE A 44 -6.04 8.44 1.21
N GLY A 45 -6.15 7.34 1.96
CA GLY A 45 -6.40 7.38 3.40
C GLY A 45 -5.33 8.20 4.14
N LYS A 46 -4.06 8.01 3.79
CA LYS A 46 -2.95 8.80 4.33
C LYS A 46 -3.06 10.29 3.97
N GLY A 47 -3.53 10.61 2.76
CA GLY A 47 -3.79 11.99 2.33
C GLY A 47 -4.96 12.66 3.05
N LEU A 48 -5.95 11.89 3.50
CA LEU A 48 -7.10 12.35 4.30
C LEU A 48 -6.79 12.43 5.82
N GLY A 49 -5.55 12.14 6.23
CA GLY A 49 -5.16 12.14 7.65
C GLY A 49 -5.63 10.90 8.42
N ILE A 50 -6.10 9.85 7.72
CA ILE A 50 -6.40 8.56 8.35
C ILE A 50 -5.05 7.91 8.68
N PRO A 51 -4.81 7.52 9.94
CA PRO A 51 -3.56 6.86 10.33
C PRO A 51 -3.37 5.60 9.50
N GLY A 52 -2.18 5.44 8.94
CA GLY A 52 -1.85 4.27 8.17
C GLY A 52 -1.83 3.01 9.04
N PRO A 53 -1.78 1.82 8.42
CA PRO A 53 -1.64 0.57 9.16
C PRO A 53 -0.33 0.54 9.97
N ILE A 54 0.71 1.23 9.49
CA ILE A 54 1.98 1.39 10.20
C ILE A 54 1.78 2.29 11.43
N ASP A 55 1.08 3.42 11.30
CA ASP A 55 0.78 4.32 12.42
C ASP A 55 -0.08 3.62 13.50
N LEU A 56 -1.01 2.75 13.09
CA LEU A 56 -1.80 1.92 14.00
C LEU A 56 -0.93 0.91 14.75
N ILE A 57 -0.01 0.24 14.05
CA ILE A 57 0.97 -0.67 14.67
C ILE A 57 1.85 0.12 15.63
N GLU A 58 2.39 1.26 15.20
CA GLU A 58 3.22 2.11 16.06
C GLU A 58 2.45 2.54 17.31
N SER A 59 1.20 2.97 17.18
CA SER A 59 0.34 3.33 18.32
C SER A 59 0.08 2.15 19.27
N LEU A 60 -0.02 0.92 18.76
CA LEU A 60 -0.21 -0.29 19.58
C LEU A 60 1.07 -0.71 20.30
N PHE A 61 2.23 -0.54 19.65
CA PHE A 61 3.52 -0.94 20.19
C PHE A 61 4.21 0.14 21.02
N LYS A 62 3.84 1.41 20.87
CA LYS A 62 4.31 2.54 21.71
C LYS A 62 4.17 2.29 23.22
N PRO A 63 3.02 1.85 23.76
CA PRO A 63 2.90 1.58 25.20
C PRO A 63 3.77 0.42 25.68
N ILE A 64 4.02 -0.57 24.81
CA ILE A 64 4.93 -1.68 25.12
C ILE A 64 6.37 -1.15 25.19
N GLY A 65 6.75 -0.32 24.21
CA GLY A 65 8.05 0.36 24.17
C GLY A 65 8.29 1.21 25.41
N GLU A 66 7.37 2.09 25.77
CA GLU A 66 7.48 2.92 26.97
C GLU A 66 7.57 2.07 28.25
N THR A 67 6.80 0.99 28.36
CA THR A 67 6.84 0.13 29.55
C THR A 67 8.17 -0.61 29.70
N PHE A 68 8.81 -0.99 28.60
CA PHE A 68 10.11 -1.69 28.61
C PHE A 68 11.30 -0.74 28.74
N LEU A 69 11.29 0.41 28.05
CA LEU A 69 12.38 1.39 28.08
C LEU A 69 12.41 2.20 29.38
N ASN A 70 11.24 2.47 29.99
CA ASN A 70 11.15 3.22 31.25
C ASN A 70 11.44 2.34 32.49
N ARG A 71 11.69 1.04 32.29
CA ARG A 71 12.10 0.07 33.32
C ARG A 71 13.62 -0.21 33.33
N LEU A 72 14.38 0.40 32.41
CA LEU A 72 15.83 0.25 32.27
C LEU A 72 16.54 1.52 32.76
#